data_AF-A0A166AA14-F1
#
_entry.id   AF-A0A166AA14-F1
#
_cell.length_a   1.000
_cell.length_b   1.000
_cell.length_c   1.000
_cell.angle_alpha   90.00
_cell.angle_beta   90.00
_cell.angle_gamma   90.00
#
_symmetry.space_group_name_H-M   'P 1'
#
loop_
_entity.id
_entity.type
_entity.pdbx_description
1 polymer ?
#
loop_
_entity_poly.entity_id
_entity_poly.type
_entity_poly.pdbx_seq_one_letter_code
_entity_poly.pdbx_strand_id
1 'polypeptide(L)'
;MKFISVLAALFAGAYAQNINIGSPAAGSTIPTGDVVVQVNRPDSLTGSTEVAIVISIEPCNADGTCIDPAERLGTTLYNGPYNPQFPTTPTPLDEPQQNFTVSIPDSLAGQKALLSVVHLSLVGAGPFPLFEIVNATVNVVAN
;
A
#
# COMPACT_ATOMS: atom_id res chain seq x y z
N MET A 1 19.69 -11.14 -39.37
CA MET A 1 18.54 -10.46 -38.73
C MET A 1 17.67 -11.52 -38.05
N LYS A 2 17.98 -11.92 -36.81
CA LYS A 2 17.17 -12.91 -36.05
C LYS A 2 17.51 -13.01 -34.55
N PHE A 3 18.23 -12.03 -34.01
CA PHE A 3 18.68 -12.05 -32.60
C PHE A 3 18.27 -10.81 -31.79
N ILE A 4 17.54 -9.87 -32.40
CA ILE A 4 17.20 -8.59 -31.74
C ILE A 4 15.86 -8.67 -30.99
N SER A 5 15.03 -9.68 -31.24
CA SER A 5 13.66 -9.75 -30.71
C SER A 5 13.52 -10.41 -29.33
N VAL A 6 14.59 -10.91 -28.71
CA VAL A 6 14.51 -11.64 -27.42
C VAL A 6 14.72 -10.73 -26.19
N LEU A 7 15.29 -9.53 -26.36
CA LEU A 7 15.68 -8.68 -25.23
C LEU A 7 14.54 -7.83 -24.65
N ALA A 8 13.37 -7.77 -25.29
CA ALA A 8 12.25 -6.94 -24.85
C ALA A 8 11.35 -7.60 -23.78
N ALA A 9 11.53 -8.90 -23.49
CA ALA A 9 10.65 -9.64 -22.56
C ALA A 9 11.11 -9.64 -21.09
N LEU A 10 12.26 -9.03 -20.75
CA LEU A 10 12.84 -9.10 -19.40
C LEU A 10 12.51 -7.90 -18.49
N PHE A 11 11.55 -7.05 -18.86
CA PHE A 11 11.10 -5.94 -18.01
C PHE A 11 9.77 -6.21 -17.30
N ALA A 12 9.25 -7.45 -17.33
CA ALA A 12 8.21 -7.88 -16.41
C ALA A 12 8.84 -7.93 -15.01
N GLY A 13 8.77 -6.80 -14.31
CA GLY A 13 9.41 -6.59 -13.03
C GLY A 13 9.04 -7.68 -12.05
N ALA A 14 10.02 -8.12 -11.27
CA ALA A 14 9.75 -8.78 -10.02
C ALA A 14 8.98 -7.78 -9.13
N TYR A 15 7.64 -7.78 -9.20
CA TYR A 15 6.80 -7.38 -8.07
C TYR A 15 7.06 -8.40 -6.97
N ALA A 16 8.22 -8.28 -6.35
CA ALA A 16 8.76 -9.27 -5.45
C ALA A 16 8.02 -9.16 -4.13
N GLN A 17 7.02 -10.03 -3.91
CA GLN A 17 6.51 -10.41 -2.58
C GLN A 17 6.18 -9.23 -1.63
N ASN A 18 5.80 -8.08 -2.16
CA ASN A 18 5.54 -6.84 -1.42
C ASN A 18 4.04 -6.72 -1.12
N ILE A 19 3.67 -6.02 -0.06
CA ILE A 19 2.25 -5.66 0.15
C ILE A 19 1.76 -4.72 -0.96
N ASN A 20 0.44 -4.56 -1.08
CA ASN A 20 -0.15 -3.50 -1.90
C ASN A 20 -1.40 -2.91 -1.25
N ILE A 21 -1.78 -1.69 -1.66
CA ILE A 21 -3.03 -1.07 -1.24
C ILE A 21 -4.11 -1.56 -2.21
N GLY A 22 -4.98 -2.45 -1.73
CA GLY A 22 -6.13 -2.97 -2.51
C GLY A 22 -7.25 -1.94 -2.66
N SER A 23 -7.42 -1.11 -1.63
CA SER A 23 -8.37 0.01 -1.62
C SER A 23 -7.90 1.08 -0.62
N PRO A 24 -8.06 2.37 -0.89
CA PRO A 24 -8.54 2.96 -2.13
C PRO A 24 -7.56 2.78 -3.30
N ALA A 25 -8.08 2.63 -4.52
CA ALA A 25 -7.25 2.57 -5.71
C ALA A 25 -6.56 3.92 -5.97
N ALA A 26 -5.36 3.90 -6.57
CA ALA A 26 -4.66 5.12 -6.93
C ALA A 26 -5.50 5.99 -7.89
N GLY A 27 -5.57 7.29 -7.61
CA GLY A 27 -6.38 8.28 -8.32
C GLY A 27 -7.86 8.32 -7.90
N SER A 28 -8.31 7.41 -7.03
CA SER A 28 -9.71 7.40 -6.58
C SER A 28 -10.04 8.58 -5.67
N THR A 29 -11.34 8.82 -5.49
CA THR A 29 -11.86 9.87 -4.61
C THR A 29 -12.35 9.24 -3.31
N ILE A 30 -11.92 9.80 -2.17
CA ILE A 30 -12.32 9.35 -0.84
C ILE A 30 -12.90 10.52 -0.02
N PRO A 31 -13.89 10.29 0.85
CA PRO A 31 -14.41 11.33 1.74
C PRO A 31 -13.45 11.58 2.92
N THR A 32 -13.64 12.71 3.61
CA THR A 32 -13.12 12.90 4.98
C THR A 32 -13.90 12.03 5.98
N GLY A 33 -13.35 11.80 7.17
CA GLY A 33 -13.92 10.87 8.15
C GLY A 33 -13.56 9.41 7.87
N ASP A 34 -14.44 8.48 8.22
CA ASP A 34 -14.13 7.05 8.21
C ASP A 34 -14.02 6.49 6.78
N VAL A 35 -12.83 6.00 6.43
CA VAL A 35 -12.51 5.35 5.16
C VAL A 35 -11.88 3.99 5.44
N VAL A 36 -12.25 2.99 4.63
CA VAL A 36 -11.62 1.67 4.68
C VAL A 36 -10.39 1.66 3.78
N VAL A 37 -9.23 1.42 4.37
CA VAL A 37 -7.98 1.09 3.67
C VAL A 37 -7.79 -0.42 3.73
N GLN A 38 -7.78 -1.06 2.58
CA GLN A 38 -7.48 -2.48 2.42
C GLN A 38 -6.01 -2.64 2.03
N VAL A 39 -5.30 -3.43 2.82
CA VAL A 39 -3.90 -3.81 2.54
C VAL A 39 -3.87 -5.29 2.21
N ASN A 40 -3.33 -5.61 1.04
CA ASN A 40 -3.17 -6.96 0.54
C ASN A 40 -1.74 -7.44 0.79
N ARG A 41 -1.60 -8.73 1.07
CA ARG A 41 -0.35 -9.46 1.18
C ARG A 41 -0.34 -10.55 0.10
N PRO A 42 0.15 -10.24 -1.12
CA PRO A 42 0.35 -11.24 -2.17
C PRO A 42 1.14 -12.44 -1.67
N ASP A 43 0.82 -13.62 -2.22
CA ASP A 43 1.51 -14.86 -1.88
C ASP A 43 3.02 -14.75 -2.15
N SER A 44 3.81 -15.19 -1.17
CA SER A 44 5.26 -15.22 -1.25
C SER A 44 5.79 -16.65 -1.33
N LEU A 45 6.78 -16.87 -2.20
CA LEU A 45 7.48 -18.16 -2.27
C LEU A 45 8.34 -18.43 -1.02
N THR A 46 8.70 -17.38 -0.31
CA THR A 46 9.44 -17.42 0.95
C THR A 46 8.48 -17.10 2.09
N GLY A 47 8.44 -17.91 3.15
CA GLY A 47 7.61 -17.61 4.32
C GLY A 47 8.00 -16.28 4.97
N SER A 48 7.00 -15.49 5.38
CA SER A 48 7.17 -14.26 6.15
C SER A 48 6.35 -14.28 7.44
N THR A 49 6.82 -13.54 8.45
CA THR A 49 6.05 -13.19 9.65
C THR A 49 5.81 -11.69 9.64
N GLU A 50 4.54 -11.29 9.59
CA GLU A 50 4.15 -9.89 9.60
C GLU A 50 4.36 -9.30 11.00
N VAL A 51 4.94 -8.10 11.11
CA VAL A 51 5.23 -7.45 12.41
C VAL A 51 4.27 -6.31 12.66
N ALA A 52 4.28 -5.30 11.80
CA ALA A 52 3.45 -4.11 11.94
C ALA A 52 3.31 -3.36 10.62
N ILE A 53 2.23 -2.58 10.52
CA ILE A 53 2.09 -1.55 9.49
C ILE A 53 1.77 -0.20 10.10
N VAL A 54 2.13 0.86 9.37
CA VAL A 54 1.71 2.23 9.64
C VAL A 54 1.01 2.77 8.40
N ILE A 55 -0.24 3.19 8.54
CA ILE A 55 -1.00 3.86 7.49
C ILE A 55 -0.94 5.36 7.78
N SER A 56 -0.49 6.14 6.81
CA SER A 56 -0.38 7.59 6.93
C SER A 56 -0.85 8.30 5.67
N ILE A 57 -1.21 9.57 5.79
CA ILE A 57 -1.64 10.41 4.67
C ILE A 57 -0.97 11.78 4.74
N GLU A 58 -0.45 12.23 3.60
CA GLU A 58 0.20 13.55 3.46
C GLU A 58 -0.44 14.28 2.27
N PRO A 59 -0.83 15.56 2.39
CA PRO A 59 -1.26 16.35 1.25
C PRO A 59 -0.13 16.52 0.23
N CYS A 60 -0.46 16.42 -1.04
CA CYS A 60 0.47 16.76 -2.11
C CYS A 60 0.60 18.29 -2.22
N ASN A 61 1.70 18.74 -2.79
CA ASN A 61 1.95 20.15 -3.07
C ASN A 61 0.91 20.71 -4.06
N ALA A 62 0.80 22.04 -4.10
CA ALA A 62 -0.15 22.74 -4.97
C ALA A 62 0.06 22.48 -6.48
N ASP A 63 1.27 22.08 -6.88
CA ASP A 63 1.59 21.69 -8.26
C ASP A 63 1.23 20.22 -8.58
N GLY A 64 0.67 19.48 -7.61
CA GLY A 64 0.25 18.09 -7.72
C GLY A 64 1.37 17.07 -7.47
N THR A 65 2.59 17.51 -7.18
CA THR A 65 3.70 16.66 -6.74
C THR A 65 3.50 16.25 -5.29
N CYS A 66 3.80 15.00 -4.95
CA CYS A 66 3.68 14.51 -3.58
C CYS A 66 5.08 14.27 -3.02
N ILE A 67 5.23 14.49 -1.71
CA ILE A 67 6.51 14.30 -1.03
C ILE A 67 6.81 12.81 -0.91
N ASP A 68 8.08 12.44 -1.02
CA ASP A 68 8.50 11.06 -0.87
C ASP A 68 8.12 10.55 0.54
N PRO A 69 7.35 9.46 0.66
CA PRO A 69 6.95 8.94 1.97
C PRO A 69 8.11 8.41 2.81
N ALA A 70 9.28 8.15 2.22
CA ALA A 70 10.51 7.87 2.96
C ALA A 70 11.08 9.13 3.66
N GLU A 71 10.74 10.33 3.17
CA GLU A 71 11.10 11.61 3.80
C GLU A 71 10.03 12.07 4.78
N ARG A 72 8.75 12.00 4.39
CA ARG A 72 7.64 12.46 5.22
C ARG A 72 6.35 11.69 4.98
N LEU A 73 5.88 11.01 6.02
CA LEU A 73 4.64 10.21 5.98
C LEU A 73 3.36 11.05 6.18
N GLY A 74 3.47 12.22 6.80
CA GLY A 74 2.33 13.06 7.15
C GLY A 74 1.58 12.58 8.40
N THR A 75 0.26 12.64 8.35
CA THR A 75 -0.61 12.27 9.48
C THR A 75 -0.71 10.76 9.60
N THR A 76 -0.32 10.20 10.74
CA THR A 76 -0.52 8.76 11.04
C THR A 76 -1.99 8.48 11.33
N LEU A 77 -2.57 7.58 10.55
CA LEU A 77 -3.96 7.16 10.62
C LEU A 77 -4.14 5.83 11.36
N TYR A 78 -3.15 4.94 11.25
CA TYR A 78 -3.09 3.66 11.95
C TYR A 78 -1.63 3.29 12.22
N ASN A 79 -1.39 2.70 13.39
CA ASN A 79 -0.11 2.09 13.75
C ASN A 79 -0.41 0.87 14.61
N GLY A 80 -0.07 -0.32 14.10
CA GLY A 80 -0.38 -1.53 14.83
C GLY A 80 -0.05 -2.81 14.07
N PRO A 81 -0.49 -3.95 14.62
CA PRO A 81 -0.24 -5.26 14.02
C PRO A 81 -0.91 -5.39 12.65
N TYR A 82 -0.32 -6.24 11.82
CA TYR A 82 -0.84 -6.64 10.52
C TYR A 82 -0.94 -8.17 10.50
N ASN A 83 -2.15 -8.67 10.27
CA ASN A 83 -2.47 -10.10 10.25
C ASN A 83 -3.47 -10.37 9.11
N PRO A 84 -3.02 -10.29 7.85
CA PRO A 84 -3.87 -10.49 6.68
C PRO A 84 -4.42 -11.91 6.64
N GLN A 85 -5.68 -12.06 6.25
CA GLN A 85 -6.37 -13.34 6.13
C GLN A 85 -7.04 -13.43 4.76
N PHE A 86 -7.20 -14.66 4.25
CA PHE A 86 -8.05 -14.85 3.08
C PHE A 86 -9.49 -14.44 3.37
N PRO A 87 -10.23 -13.90 2.38
CA PRO A 87 -11.67 -13.72 2.48
C PRO A 87 -12.38 -15.02 2.86
N THR A 88 -13.54 -14.93 3.52
CA THR A 88 -14.31 -16.10 3.97
C THR A 88 -14.75 -17.02 2.83
N THR A 89 -14.96 -16.46 1.64
CA THR A 89 -15.27 -17.18 0.41
C THR A 89 -14.24 -16.81 -0.66
N PRO A 90 -13.03 -17.41 -0.61
CA PRO A 90 -11.94 -17.03 -1.49
C PRO A 90 -12.14 -17.59 -2.90
N THR A 91 -11.74 -16.80 -3.88
CA THR A 91 -11.55 -17.16 -5.28
C THR A 91 -10.07 -17.42 -5.54
N PRO A 92 -9.70 -18.07 -6.66
CA PRO A 92 -8.28 -18.28 -7.02
C PRO A 92 -7.47 -17.00 -7.24
N LEU A 93 -8.13 -15.83 -7.30
CA LEU A 93 -7.49 -14.52 -7.48
C LEU A 93 -7.39 -13.74 -6.16
N ASP A 94 -7.98 -14.24 -5.08
CA ASP A 94 -7.92 -13.56 -3.79
C ASP A 94 -6.57 -13.82 -3.12
N GLU A 95 -6.08 -12.79 -2.46
CA GLU A 95 -4.85 -12.81 -1.67
C GLU A 95 -5.22 -12.58 -0.19
N PRO A 96 -4.36 -12.97 0.76
CA PRO A 96 -4.51 -12.54 2.15
C PRO A 96 -4.61 -11.02 2.23
N GLN A 97 -5.61 -10.53 2.96
CA GLN A 97 -5.91 -9.10 3.03
C GLN A 97 -6.39 -8.70 4.43
N GLN A 98 -6.28 -7.41 4.75
CA GLN A 98 -6.85 -6.84 5.96
C GLN A 98 -7.40 -5.44 5.70
N ASN A 99 -8.59 -5.18 6.26
CA ASN A 99 -9.25 -3.89 6.19
C ASN A 99 -9.00 -3.08 7.48
N PHE A 100 -8.65 -1.81 7.30
CA PHE A 100 -8.42 -0.84 8.36
C PHE A 100 -9.39 0.32 8.18
N THR A 101 -10.24 0.57 9.16
CA THR A 101 -11.05 1.80 9.18
C THR A 101 -10.19 2.90 9.77
N VAL A 102 -9.93 3.93 8.97
CA VAL A 102 -9.10 5.07 9.34
C VAL A 102 -9.89 6.37 9.19
N SER A 103 -9.60 7.34 10.05
CA SER A 103 -10.26 8.65 10.01
C SER A 103 -9.43 9.64 9.21
N ILE A 104 -9.89 9.98 8.01
CA ILE A 104 -9.26 10.99 7.14
C ILE A 104 -9.53 12.40 7.68
N PRO A 105 -8.50 13.23 7.94
CA PRO A 105 -8.68 14.57 8.48
C PRO A 105 -9.47 15.51 7.56
N ASP A 106 -10.40 16.28 8.14
CA ASP A 106 -11.20 17.28 7.39
C ASP A 106 -10.34 18.37 6.73
N SER A 107 -9.14 18.64 7.28
CA SER A 107 -8.18 19.60 6.72
C SER A 107 -7.69 19.22 5.31
N LEU A 108 -7.89 17.97 4.89
CA LEU A 108 -7.53 17.48 3.55
C LEU A 108 -8.64 17.65 2.52
N ALA A 109 -9.85 18.10 2.91
CA ALA A 109 -10.95 18.30 1.98
C ALA A 109 -10.53 19.20 0.79
N GLY A 110 -10.76 18.71 -0.43
CA GLY A 110 -10.40 19.39 -1.67
C GLY A 110 -8.94 19.24 -2.09
N GLN A 111 -8.14 18.42 -1.40
CA GLN A 111 -6.73 18.23 -1.69
C GLN A 111 -6.47 16.86 -2.32
N LYS A 112 -5.45 16.81 -3.19
CA LYS A 112 -4.81 15.55 -3.57
C LYS A 112 -3.85 15.16 -2.44
N ALA A 113 -3.88 13.90 -2.03
CA ALA A 113 -3.02 13.40 -0.97
C ALA A 113 -2.35 12.07 -1.36
N LEU A 114 -1.23 11.77 -0.71
CA LEU A 114 -0.52 10.52 -0.81
C LEU A 114 -0.84 9.65 0.41
N LEU A 115 -1.60 8.59 0.20
CA LEU A 115 -1.82 7.55 1.20
C LEU A 115 -0.65 6.58 1.14
N SER A 116 0.02 6.36 2.26
CA SER A 116 1.21 5.51 2.34
C SER A 116 1.03 4.45 3.42
N VAL A 117 1.52 3.24 3.14
CA VAL A 117 1.59 2.13 4.08
C VAL A 117 3.04 1.74 4.24
N VAL A 118 3.57 1.95 5.44
CA VAL A 118 4.87 1.42 5.87
C VAL A 118 4.65 0.02 6.40
N HIS A 119 5.48 -0.93 5.98
CA HIS A 119 5.36 -2.32 6.38
C HIS A 119 6.70 -2.91 6.82
N LEU A 120 6.67 -3.59 7.97
CA LEU A 120 7.78 -4.38 8.49
C LEU A 120 7.35 -5.85 8.61
N SER A 121 8.14 -6.73 8.00
CA SER A 121 8.02 -8.19 8.13
C SER A 121 9.37 -8.85 8.35
N LEU A 122 9.35 -10.10 8.82
CA LEU A 122 10.51 -10.96 8.98
C LEU A 122 10.45 -12.07 7.93
N VAL A 123 11.45 -12.19 7.05
CA VAL A 123 11.40 -13.08 5.87
C VAL A 123 12.45 -14.19 5.95
N GLY A 124 12.04 -15.42 5.67
CA GLY A 124 12.92 -16.58 5.58
C GLY A 124 13.09 -17.38 6.88
N ALA A 125 13.76 -18.55 6.79
CA ALA A 125 13.95 -19.47 7.92
C ALA A 125 15.01 -19.00 8.93
N GLY A 126 15.98 -18.21 8.47
CA GLY A 126 16.83 -17.36 9.32
C GLY A 126 16.38 -15.92 9.10
N PRO A 127 15.35 -15.44 9.81
CA PRO A 127 14.58 -14.28 9.39
C PRO A 127 15.43 -13.01 9.34
N PHE A 128 15.37 -12.30 8.22
CA PHE A 128 15.88 -10.94 8.10
C PHE A 128 14.72 -9.94 8.04
N PRO A 129 14.89 -8.71 8.52
CA PRO A 129 13.85 -7.69 8.44
C PRO A 129 13.69 -7.22 6.98
N LEU A 130 12.47 -7.27 6.48
CA LEU A 130 12.05 -6.61 5.24
C LEU A 130 11.26 -5.36 5.62
N PHE A 131 11.74 -4.22 5.13
CA PHE A 131 11.07 -2.94 5.28
C PHE A 131 10.66 -2.44 3.90
N GLU A 132 9.41 -2.06 3.75
CA GLU A 132 8.87 -1.51 2.51
C GLU A 132 7.87 -0.38 2.77
N ILE A 133 7.70 0.49 1.77
CA ILE A 133 6.69 1.54 1.77
C ILE A 133 5.95 1.44 0.44
N VAL A 134 4.63 1.26 0.50
CA VAL A 134 3.75 1.32 -0.66
C VAL A 134 2.83 2.51 -0.54
N ASN A 135 2.41 3.07 -1.68
CA ASN A 135 1.59 4.28 -1.67
C ASN A 135 0.58 4.30 -2.81
N ALA A 136 -0.47 5.10 -2.61
CA ALA A 136 -1.49 5.40 -3.59
C ALA A 136 -1.85 6.89 -3.47
N THR A 137 -1.96 7.58 -4.60
CA THR A 137 -2.49 8.94 -4.59
C THR A 137 -4.01 8.90 -4.54
N VAL A 138 -4.64 9.82 -3.81
CA VAL A 138 -6.10 9.91 -3.66
C VAL A 138 -6.54 11.37 -3.74
N ASN A 139 -7.78 11.58 -4.17
CA ASN A 139 -8.43 12.89 -4.12
C ASN A 139 -9.39 12.91 -2.93
N VAL A 140 -9.24 13.87 -2.03
CA VAL A 140 -10.05 13.93 -0.81
C VAL A 140 -11.19 14.95 -0.99
N VAL A 141 -12.41 14.54 -0.67
CA VAL A 141 -13.61 15.40 -0.70
C VAL A 141 -14.23 15.50 0.69
N ALA A 142 -14.90 16.61 0.99
CA ALA A 142 -15.68 16.71 2.22
C ALA A 142 -16.83 15.69 2.21
N ASN A 143 -17.09 15.07 3.35
CA ASN A 143 -18.26 14.21 3.60
C ASN A 143 -19.55 15.05 3.72
#